data_AF-A0A1X7K241-F1
#
_entry.id   AF-A0A1X7K241-F1
#
_cell.length_a   1.000
_cell.length_b   1.000
_cell.length_c   1.000
_cell.angle_alpha   90.00
_cell.angle_beta   90.00
_cell.angle_gamma   90.00
#
_symmetry.space_group_name_H-M   'P 1'
#
loop_
_entity.id
_entity.type
_entity.pdbx_description
1 polymer ?
#
loop_
_entity_poly.entity_id
_entity_poly.type
_entity_poly.pdbx_seq_one_letter_code
_entity_poly.pdbx_strand_id
1 'polypeptide(L)' 'MENILNCISENKEWLFSGLGIVLLGWIVKIIFFRNKPTQVQKSGKDSINIQAGGDVHIGDTKWMDKNKK' A
#
# COMPACT_ATOMS: atom_id res chain seq x y z
N MET A 1 16.08 26.90 16.29
CA MET A 1 16.49 25.85 15.34
C MET A 1 17.64 24.98 15.85
N GLU A 2 18.37 25.41 16.89
CA GLU A 2 19.52 24.68 17.44
C GLU A 2 19.16 23.40 18.23
N ASN A 3 17.95 23.35 18.81
CA ASN A 3 17.55 22.27 19.72
C ASN A 3 17.39 20.89 19.05
N ILE A 4 16.90 20.84 17.80
CA ILE A 4 16.72 19.57 17.08
C ILE A 4 18.09 19.04 16.59
N LEU A 5 18.97 19.93 16.14
CA LEU A 5 20.32 19.57 15.70
C LEU A 5 21.18 19.03 16.86
N ASN A 6 21.07 19.62 18.05
CA ASN A 6 21.75 19.12 19.25
C ASN A 6 21.24 17.74 19.65
N CYS A 7 19.91 17.54 19.66
CA CYS A 7 19.30 16.25 19.96
C CYS A 7 19.80 15.15 19.01
N ILE A 8 19.91 15.42 17.70
CA ILE A 8 20.42 14.47 16.71
C ILE A 8 21.93 14.21 16.88
N SER A 9 22.71 15.24 17.20
CA SER A 9 24.17 15.14 17.36
C SER A 9 24.59 14.31 18.59
N GLU A 10 23.83 14.42 19.68
CA GLU A 10 24.05 13.62 20.91
C GLU A 10 23.69 12.15 20.71
N ASN A 11 22.82 11.86 19.75
CA ASN A 11 22.20 10.57 19.51
C ASN A 11 22.68 9.89 18.22
N LYS A 12 23.70 10.44 17.58
CA LYS A 12 24.19 9.99 16.27
C LYS A 12 24.66 8.53 16.24
N GLU A 13 25.19 8.02 17.35
CA GLU A 13 25.69 6.64 17.40
C GLU A 13 24.57 5.61 17.31
N TRP A 14 23.43 5.84 17.98
CA TRP A 14 22.28 4.94 17.84
C TRP A 14 21.62 5.10 16.47
N LEU A 15 21.57 6.33 15.95
CA LEU A 15 20.93 6.68 14.66
C LEU A 15 21.67 6.05 13.47
N PHE A 16 23.00 6.12 13.46
CA PHE A 16 23.87 5.56 12.43
C PHE A 16 24.40 4.16 12.75
N SER A 17 23.97 3.57 13.87
CA SER A 17 24.13 2.14 14.07
C SER A 17 23.39 1.37 12.97
N GLY A 18 23.85 0.16 12.65
CA GLY A 18 23.19 -0.69 11.65
C GLY A 18 21.70 -0.92 11.94
N LEU A 19 21.30 -0.90 13.22
CA LEU A 19 19.91 -1.02 13.64
C LEU A 19 19.12 0.30 13.49
N GLY A 20 19.74 1.43 13.82
CA GLY A 20 19.13 2.75 13.69
C GLY A 20 18.74 3.09 12.26
N ILE A 21 19.63 2.80 11.30
CA ILE A 21 19.37 3.05 9.87
C ILE A 21 18.20 2.21 9.35
N VAL A 22 18.08 0.95 9.82
CA VAL A 22 16.99 0.04 9.44
C VAL A 22 15.65 0.53 9.98
N LEU A 23 15.60 0.93 11.26
CA LEU A 23 14.38 1.45 11.88
C LEU A 23 13.91 2.75 11.22
N LEU A 24 14.82 3.69 10.96
CA LEU A 24 14.49 4.93 10.25
C LEU A 24 13.98 4.66 8.84
N GLY A 25 14.66 3.79 8.09
CA GLY A 25 14.22 3.38 6.76
C GLY A 25 12.83 2.74 6.77
N TRP A 26 12.53 1.93 7.80
CA TRP A 26 11.22 1.32 7.96
C TRP A 26 10.11 2.34 8.25
N ILE A 27 10.36 3.30 9.16
CA ILE A 27 9.43 4.39 9.46
C ILE A 27 9.15 5.23 8.21
N VAL A 28 10.21 5.61 7.47
CA VAL A 28 10.08 6.35 6.21
C VAL A 28 9.27 5.55 5.19
N LYS A 29 9.52 4.25 5.07
CA LYS A 29 8.76 3.37 4.17
C LYS A 29 7.27 3.38 4.50
N ILE A 30 6.88 3.26 5.77
CA ILE A 30 5.48 3.24 6.18
C ILE A 30 4.79 4.58 5.91
N ILE A 31 5.47 5.70 6.22
CA ILE A 31 4.88 7.04 6.11
C ILE A 31 4.76 7.47 4.63
N PHE A 32 5.80 7.24 3.83
CA PHE A 32 5.88 7.78 2.48
C PHE A 32 5.48 6.79 1.39
N PHE A 33 5.65 5.49 1.61
CA PHE A 33 5.39 4.46 0.61
C PHE A 33 4.12 3.68 0.97
N ARG A 34 2.97 4.32 0.77
CA ARG A 34 1.69 3.60 0.70
C ARG A 34 1.64 2.86 -0.62
N ASN A 35 1.56 1.53 -0.57
CA ASN A 35 1.33 0.68 -1.75
C ASN A 35 -0.03 1.02 -2.35
N LYS A 36 -0.09 2.00 -3.26
CA LYS A 36 -1.27 2.24 -4.07
C LYS A 36 -1.35 1.10 -5.10
N PRO A 37 -2.53 0.49 -5.32
CA PRO A 37 -2.68 -0.47 -6.40
C PRO A 37 -2.33 0.24 -7.72
N THR A 38 -1.25 -0.20 -8.35
CA THR A 38 -0.69 0.38 -9.59
C THR A 38 -1.43 -0.07 -10.84
N GLN A 39 -2.36 -1.01 -10.71
CA GLN A 39 -3.04 -1.58 -11.84
C GLN A 39 -4.07 -0.57 -12.38
N VAL A 40 -3.88 -0.12 -13.61
CA VAL A 40 -4.86 0.65 -14.38
C VAL A 40 -5.52 -0.32 -15.34
N GLN A 41 -6.73 -0.78 -15.01
CA GLN A 41 -7.44 -1.77 -15.80
C GLN A 41 -8.27 -1.06 -16.89
N LYS A 42 -7.94 -1.26 -18.18
CA LYS A 42 -8.69 -0.67 -19.31
C LYS A 42 -9.90 -1.55 -19.64
N SER A 43 -11.10 -0.97 -19.64
CA SER A 43 -12.37 -1.65 -19.97
C SER A 43 -12.76 -1.43 -21.43
N GLY A 44 -13.21 -2.48 -22.11
CA GLY A 44 -13.84 -2.42 -23.43
C GLY A 44 -15.36 -2.27 -23.34
N LYS A 45 -16.02 -2.04 -24.49
CA LYS A 45 -17.49 -1.99 -24.56
C LYS A 45 -18.06 -3.36 -24.14
N ASP A 46 -19.04 -3.36 -23.23
CA ASP A 46 -19.69 -4.53 -22.64
C ASP A 46 -18.82 -5.43 -21.73
N SER A 47 -17.68 -4.94 -21.22
CA SER A 47 -16.84 -5.70 -20.28
C SER A 47 -17.05 -5.33 -18.80
N ILE A 48 -17.13 -6.35 -17.94
CA ILE A 48 -17.17 -6.20 -16.49
C ILE A 48 -15.74 -6.21 -15.97
N ASN A 49 -15.20 -5.02 -15.73
CA ASN A 49 -13.85 -4.82 -15.21
C ASN A 49 -13.88 -4.98 -13.68
N ILE A 50 -13.57 -6.20 -13.21
CA ILE A 50 -13.45 -6.48 -11.77
C ILE A 50 -12.00 -6.28 -11.38
N GLN A 51 -11.75 -5.19 -10.65
CA GLN A 51 -10.47 -4.91 -10.04
C GLN A 51 -10.61 -4.96 -8.52
N ALA A 52 -9.97 -5.95 -7.89
CA ALA A 52 -9.77 -5.96 -6.46
C ALA A 52 -8.28 -5.94 -6.14
N GLY A 53 -7.91 -5.17 -5.12
CA GLY A 53 -6.57 -5.20 -4.53
C GLY A 53 -6.35 -6.37 -3.57
N GLY A 54 -7.26 -7.35 -3.55
CA GLY A 54 -7.34 -8.50 -2.66
C GLY A 54 -8.30 -9.55 -3.24
N ASP A 55 -8.91 -10.39 -2.41
CA ASP A 55 -9.71 -11.52 -2.89
C ASP A 55 -11.01 -11.10 -3.59
N VAL A 56 -11.29 -11.71 -4.75
CA VAL A 56 -12.56 -11.58 -5.47
C VAL A 56 -13.33 -12.89 -5.32
N HIS A 57 -14.49 -12.85 -4.66
CA HIS A 57 -15.45 -13.95 -4.65
C HIS A 57 -16.46 -13.75 -5.78
N ILE A 58 -16.30 -14.49 -6.88
CA ILE A 58 -17.29 -14.51 -7.98
C ILE A 58 -18.27 -15.66 -7.71
N GLY A 59 -19.47 -15.31 -7.25
CA GLY A 59 -20.46 -16.32 -6.89
C GLY A 59 -21.66 -15.74 -6.17
N ASP A 60 -22.46 -14.95 -6.87
CA ASP A 60 -23.90 -14.88 -6.66
C ASP A 60 -24.51 -14.71 -8.05
N THR A 61 -24.89 -15.83 -8.64
CA THR A 61 -25.38 -15.95 -10.02
C THR A 61 -26.78 -15.33 -10.16
N LYS A 62 -26.94 -14.02 -9.92
CA LYS A 62 -28.14 -13.28 -10.32
C LYS A 62 -28.33 -13.25 -11.85
N TRP A 63 -27.25 -13.49 -12.60
CA TRP A 63 -27.30 -13.65 -14.06
C TRP A 63 -27.89 -14.99 -14.53
N MET A 64 -27.87 -16.03 -13.69
CA MET A 64 -28.47 -17.34 -14.03
C MET A 64 -29.97 -17.43 -13.74
N ASP A 65 -30.55 -16.45 -13.03
CA ASP A 65 -31.96 -16.51 -12.61
C ASP A 65 -32.94 -15.93 -13.63
N LYS A 66 -32.48 -15.23 -14.67
CA LYS A 66 -33.37 -14.67 -15.71
C LYS A 66 -33.84 -15.68 -16.77
N ASN A 67 -33.35 -16.93 -16.74
CA ASN A 67 -33.66 -17.96 -17.74
C ASN A 67 -34.25 -19.24 -17.13
N LYS A 68 -34.72 -19.23 -15.88
CA LYS A 68 -35.50 -20.34 -15.34
C LYS A 68 -36.96 -20.16 -15.76
N LYS A 69 -37.35 -20.90 -16.80
CA LYS A 69 -38.74 -21.17 -17.19
C LYS A 69 -39.55 -21.74 -16.02
#